data_AF-A0A0U1DDI4-F1
#
_entry.id   AF-A0A0U1DDI4-F1
#
_cell.length_a   1.000
_cell.length_b   1.000
_cell.length_c   1.000
_cell.angle_alpha   90.00
_cell.angle_beta   90.00
_cell.angle_gamma   90.00
#
_symmetry.space_group_name_H-M   'P 1'
#
loop_
_entity.id
_entity.type
_entity.pdbx_description
1 polymer ?
#
loop_
_entity_poly.entity_id
_entity_poly.type
_entity_poly.pdbx_seq_one_letter_code
_entity_poly.pdbx_strand_id
1 'polypeptide(L)'
;MRLSLTKLTVAVGSAAVALTAGAGIASADPADAIINTTCNYGQVIAALNATDPAAAAQLNSSPMAQSYIRSFLASPPPKRQQMAQQIQAMPSAMKYYDDINQVAVTCNNF
;
A
#
# COMPACT_ATOMS: atom_id res chain seq x y z
N MET A 1 29.92 -27.86 43.16
CA MET A 1 29.07 -26.71 43.58
C MET A 1 27.76 -26.79 42.82
N ARG A 2 26.63 -26.81 43.54
CA ARG A 2 25.27 -26.80 43.00
C ARG A 2 24.83 -25.34 42.87
N LEU A 3 24.40 -24.88 41.70
CA LEU A 3 23.76 -23.57 41.55
C LEU A 3 22.32 -23.73 41.05
N SER A 4 21.43 -23.78 42.04
CA SER A 4 20.06 -23.28 42.13
C SER A 4 19.24 -23.03 40.85
N LEU A 5 18.14 -23.78 40.73
CA LEU A 5 16.96 -23.43 39.93
C LEU A 5 16.26 -22.21 40.53
N THR A 6 16.22 -21.09 39.80
CA THR A 6 15.07 -20.17 39.79
C THR A 6 15.27 -19.20 38.64
N LYS A 7 14.32 -19.12 37.70
CA LYS A 7 13.82 -17.85 37.14
C LYS A 7 12.77 -18.08 36.05
N LEU A 8 11.57 -17.64 36.40
CA LEU A 8 10.56 -17.01 35.56
C LEU A 8 10.09 -17.74 34.29
N THR A 9 8.96 -18.40 34.46
CA THR A 9 7.86 -18.38 33.50
C THR A 9 7.58 -16.96 33.00
N VAL A 10 7.76 -16.73 31.71
CA VAL A 10 7.14 -15.63 30.96
C VAL A 10 6.30 -16.28 29.86
N ALA A 11 5.01 -16.43 30.14
CA ALA A 11 4.02 -16.66 29.11
C ALA A 11 3.79 -15.32 28.41
N VAL A 12 4.29 -15.18 27.19
CA VAL A 12 3.86 -14.13 26.27
C VAL A 12 3.30 -14.84 25.05
N GLY A 13 1.97 -14.93 25.02
CA GLY A 13 1.24 -15.18 23.79
C GLY A 13 1.57 -14.05 22.81
N SER A 14 2.42 -14.34 21.85
CA SER A 14 2.60 -13.47 20.70
C SER A 14 1.53 -13.90 19.69
N ALA A 15 0.56 -13.00 19.47
CA ALA A 15 -0.29 -13.07 18.30
C ALA A 15 0.62 -13.22 17.08
N ALA A 16 0.50 -14.34 16.37
CA ALA A 16 1.17 -14.54 15.11
C ALA A 16 0.54 -13.59 14.07
N VAL A 17 0.96 -12.32 14.07
CA VAL A 17 0.87 -11.47 12.88
C VAL A 17 2.16 -11.69 12.10
N ALA A 18 2.34 -12.92 11.61
CA ALA A 18 3.35 -13.24 10.62
C ALA A 18 2.68 -13.19 9.24
N LEU A 19 2.29 -11.98 8.84
CA LEU A 19 2.10 -11.65 7.43
C LEU A 19 3.16 -10.63 7.02
N THR A 20 4.42 -10.89 7.40
CA THR A 20 5.53 -10.48 6.54
C THR A 20 5.51 -11.40 5.33
N ALA A 21 4.51 -11.23 4.46
CA ALA A 21 4.69 -11.55 3.06
C ALA A 21 5.69 -10.51 2.55
N GLY A 22 6.96 -10.73 2.88
CA GLY A 22 8.09 -10.10 2.22
C GLY A 22 8.10 -10.61 0.80
N ALA A 23 7.16 -10.13 -0.03
CA ALA A 23 7.50 -9.90 -1.41
C ALA A 23 8.58 -8.83 -1.33
N GLY A 24 9.83 -9.26 -1.54
CA GLY A 24 10.96 -8.35 -1.55
C GLY A 24 10.59 -7.13 -2.39
N ILE A 25 11.12 -5.98 -2.00
CA ILE A 25 11.27 -4.83 -2.88
C ILE A 25 12.06 -5.28 -4.11
N ALA A 26 11.41 -5.98 -5.03
CA ALA A 26 11.85 -6.02 -6.40
C ALA A 26 11.79 -4.55 -6.78
N SER A 27 12.97 -3.94 -6.93
CA SER A 27 13.16 -2.65 -7.57
C SER A 27 12.68 -2.79 -9.01
N ALA A 28 11.38 -2.96 -9.18
CA ALA A 28 10.70 -2.94 -10.44
C ALA A 28 10.40 -1.48 -10.74
N ASP A 29 10.24 -1.19 -12.02
CA ASP A 29 9.84 0.12 -12.51
C ASP A 29 8.69 0.67 -11.65
N PRO A 30 8.63 1.98 -11.38
CA PRO A 30 7.52 2.58 -10.63
C PRO A 30 6.13 2.17 -11.15
N ALA A 31 5.99 1.90 -12.46
CA ALA A 31 4.77 1.34 -13.02
C ALA A 31 4.53 -0.13 -12.61
N ASP A 32 5.57 -0.96 -12.53
CA ASP A 32 5.48 -2.35 -12.05
C ASP A 32 5.08 -2.42 -10.56
N ALA A 33 5.58 -1.50 -9.73
CA ALA A 33 5.22 -1.43 -8.31
C ALA A 33 3.72 -1.12 -8.13
N ILE A 34 3.18 -0.21 -8.95
CA ILE A 34 1.74 0.14 -8.98
C ILE A 34 0.90 -1.03 -9.51
N ILE A 35 1.33 -1.69 -10.58
CA ILE A 35 0.60 -2.82 -11.20
C ILE A 35 0.55 -4.03 -10.27
N ASN A 36 1.66 -4.35 -9.59
CA ASN A 36 1.79 -5.50 -8.70
C ASN A 36 1.51 -5.18 -7.23
N THR A 37 0.98 -3.99 -6.91
CA THR A 37 0.70 -3.62 -5.52
C THR A 37 -0.25 -4.61 -4.84
N THR A 38 0.10 -4.99 -3.61
CA THR A 38 -0.71 -5.84 -2.74
C THR A 38 -1.52 -5.02 -1.72
N CYS A 39 -1.40 -3.69 -1.76
CA CYS A 39 -2.02 -2.83 -0.78
C CYS A 39 -3.53 -2.83 -0.88
N ASN A 40 -4.20 -2.83 0.26
CA ASN A 40 -5.65 -2.65 0.32
C ASN A 40 -6.02 -1.16 0.33
N TYR A 41 -7.31 -0.87 0.16
CA TYR A 41 -7.81 0.51 0.12
C TYR A 41 -7.45 1.31 1.38
N GLY A 42 -7.51 0.71 2.56
CA GLY A 42 -7.15 1.39 3.82
C GLY A 42 -5.68 1.81 3.85
N GLN A 43 -4.79 0.92 3.42
CA GLN A 43 -3.35 1.18 3.35
C GLN A 43 -3.01 2.29 2.35
N VAL A 44 -3.68 2.29 1.18
CA VAL A 44 -3.52 3.33 0.17
C VAL A 44 -3.96 4.69 0.70
N ILE A 45 -5.10 4.76 1.41
CA ILE A 45 -5.57 6.02 2.00
C ILE A 45 -4.64 6.48 3.13
N ALA A 46 -4.19 5.58 4.00
CA ALA A 46 -3.27 5.93 5.07
C ALA A 46 -1.93 6.46 4.55
N ALA A 47 -1.35 5.78 3.56
CA ALA A 47 -0.14 6.23 2.88
C ALA A 47 -0.35 7.57 2.19
N LEU A 48 -1.44 7.74 1.44
CA LEU A 48 -1.75 8.99 0.75
C LEU A 48 -1.92 10.15 1.74
N ASN A 49 -2.59 9.94 2.88
CA ASN A 49 -2.70 10.98 3.92
C ASN A 49 -1.34 11.35 4.53
N ALA A 50 -0.40 10.40 4.60
CA ALA A 50 0.93 10.64 5.14
C ALA A 50 1.86 11.34 4.13
N THR A 51 1.71 11.07 2.84
CA THR A 51 2.55 11.64 1.78
C THR A 51 1.99 12.96 1.23
N ASP A 52 0.69 13.00 0.91
CA ASP A 52 -0.02 14.20 0.44
C ASP A 52 -1.45 14.29 1.01
N PRO A 53 -1.62 14.99 2.16
CA PRO A 53 -2.92 15.17 2.77
C PRO A 53 -3.89 16.03 1.93
N ALA A 54 -3.39 16.87 1.01
CA ALA A 54 -4.23 17.65 0.11
C ALA A 54 -4.83 16.76 -0.99
N ALA A 55 -4.03 15.88 -1.60
CA ALA A 55 -4.53 14.86 -2.52
C ALA A 55 -5.51 13.90 -1.83
N ALA A 56 -5.22 13.50 -0.58
CA ALA A 56 -6.13 12.67 0.21
C ALA A 56 -7.49 13.37 0.44
N ALA A 57 -7.50 14.67 0.75
CA ALA A 57 -8.73 15.44 0.88
C ALA A 57 -9.52 15.48 -0.44
N GLN A 58 -8.85 15.68 -1.58
CA GLN A 58 -9.51 15.69 -2.89
C GLN A 58 -10.08 14.32 -3.27
N LEU A 59 -9.36 13.24 -2.95
CA LEU A 59 -9.85 11.88 -3.11
C LEU A 59 -11.09 11.63 -2.24
N ASN A 60 -11.06 12.08 -0.98
CA ASN A 60 -12.20 11.98 -0.07
C ASN A 60 -13.41 12.78 -0.56
N SER A 61 -13.20 13.91 -1.24
CA SER A 61 -14.26 14.70 -1.86
C SER A 61 -14.78 14.15 -3.20
N SER A 62 -14.14 13.14 -3.79
CA SER A 62 -14.50 12.57 -5.10
C SER A 62 -14.91 11.10 -5.01
N PRO A 63 -16.22 10.78 -4.95
CA PRO A 63 -16.71 9.41 -4.93
C PRO A 63 -16.27 8.58 -6.16
N MET A 64 -16.15 9.25 -7.31
CA MET A 64 -15.65 8.62 -8.54
C MET A 64 -14.22 8.13 -8.38
N ALA A 65 -13.32 8.97 -7.83
CA ALA A 65 -11.92 8.61 -7.61
C ALA A 65 -11.79 7.47 -6.59
N GLN A 66 -12.59 7.47 -5.53
CA GLN A 66 -12.61 6.36 -4.57
C GLN A 66 -13.05 5.04 -5.21
N SER A 67 -14.11 5.07 -6.01
CA SER A 67 -14.57 3.90 -6.76
C SER A 67 -13.51 3.40 -7.73
N TYR A 68 -12.79 4.32 -8.39
CA TYR A 68 -11.70 3.99 -9.29
C TYR A 68 -10.57 3.25 -8.57
N ILE A 69 -10.09 3.78 -7.44
CA ILE A 69 -9.01 3.15 -6.66
C ILE A 69 -9.45 1.76 -6.17
N ARG A 70 -10.67 1.64 -5.63
CA ARG A 70 -11.19 0.32 -5.21
C ARG A 70 -11.24 -0.66 -6.39
N SER A 71 -11.70 -0.21 -7.55
CA SER A 71 -11.74 -1.02 -8.76
C SER A 71 -10.34 -1.40 -9.26
N PHE A 72 -9.37 -0.50 -9.13
CA PHE A 72 -7.98 -0.73 -9.49
C PHE A 72 -7.37 -1.82 -8.59
N LEU A 73 -7.51 -1.68 -7.27
CA LEU A 73 -7.00 -2.63 -6.30
C LEU A 73 -7.69 -4.01 -6.40
N ALA A 74 -8.98 -4.04 -6.75
CA ALA A 74 -9.70 -5.30 -6.97
C ALA A 74 -9.41 -5.96 -8.34
N SER A 75 -8.81 -5.23 -9.28
CA SER A 75 -8.52 -5.74 -10.62
C SER A 75 -7.22 -6.56 -10.67
N PRO A 76 -7.11 -7.58 -11.54
CA PRO A 76 -5.86 -8.31 -11.74
C PRO A 76 -4.80 -7.42 -12.45
N PRO A 77 -3.50 -7.76 -12.37
CA PRO A 77 -2.40 -6.94 -12.90
C PRO A 77 -2.55 -6.46 -14.36
N PRO A 78 -2.98 -7.30 -15.33
CA PRO A 78 -3.17 -6.84 -16.72
C PRO A 78 -4.22 -5.73 -16.84
N LYS A 79 -5.28 -5.79 -16.02
CA LYS A 79 -6.34 -4.78 -16.01
C LYS A 79 -5.90 -3.52 -15.29
N ARG A 80 -5.09 -3.64 -14.24
CA ARG A 80 -4.43 -2.49 -13.58
C ARG A 80 -3.54 -1.73 -14.55
N GLN A 81 -2.77 -2.42 -15.39
CA GLN A 81 -1.94 -1.78 -16.41
C GLN A 81 -2.78 -0.95 -17.40
N GLN A 82 -3.89 -1.50 -17.88
CA GLN A 82 -4.82 -0.77 -18.75
C GLN A 82 -5.41 0.46 -18.05
N MET A 83 -5.82 0.30 -16.79
CA MET A 83 -6.33 1.40 -15.97
C MET A 83 -5.26 2.49 -15.76
N ALA A 84 -4.03 2.13 -15.44
CA ALA A 84 -2.91 3.06 -15.27
C ALA A 84 -2.64 3.86 -16.57
N GLN A 85 -2.66 3.21 -17.73
CA GLN A 85 -2.53 3.88 -19.02
C GLN A 85 -3.66 4.87 -19.29
N GLN A 86 -4.90 4.56 -18.89
CA GLN A 86 -6.02 5.49 -19.01
C GLN A 86 -5.80 6.75 -18.16
N ILE A 87 -5.26 6.61 -16.95
CA ILE A 87 -4.93 7.73 -16.08
C ILE A 87 -3.77 8.55 -16.64
N GLN A 88 -2.74 7.91 -17.19
CA GLN A 88 -1.62 8.62 -17.83
C GLN A 88 -2.07 9.47 -19.03
N ALA A 89 -3.14 9.05 -19.72
CA ALA A 89 -3.75 9.85 -20.78
C ALA A 89 -4.57 11.06 -20.26
N MET A 90 -4.79 11.18 -18.95
CA MET A 90 -5.49 12.30 -18.32
C MET A 90 -4.50 13.35 -17.79
N PRO A 91 -4.45 14.57 -18.35
CA PRO A 91 -3.52 15.62 -17.90
C PRO A 91 -3.73 15.99 -16.43
N SER A 92 -4.96 15.90 -15.94
CA SER A 92 -5.33 16.18 -14.55
C SER A 92 -4.78 15.17 -13.54
N ALA A 93 -4.42 13.96 -13.98
CA ALA A 93 -3.88 12.93 -13.13
C ALA A 93 -2.35 12.87 -13.12
N MET A 94 -1.71 13.43 -14.15
CA MET A 94 -0.24 13.56 -14.22
C MET A 94 0.34 14.24 -12.98
N LYS A 95 -0.35 15.24 -12.41
CA LYS A 95 0.11 15.94 -11.20
C LYS A 95 0.11 15.08 -9.92
N TYR A 96 -0.58 13.95 -9.91
CA TYR A 96 -0.62 13.02 -8.78
C TYR A 96 0.15 11.73 -9.07
N TYR A 97 0.81 11.64 -10.23
CA TYR A 97 1.48 10.40 -10.63
C TYR A 97 2.62 10.05 -9.65
N ASP A 98 3.37 11.06 -9.21
CA ASP A 98 4.41 10.89 -8.19
C ASP A 98 3.81 10.42 -6.85
N ASP A 99 2.68 10.98 -6.42
CA ASP A 99 2.00 10.54 -5.20
C ASP A 99 1.52 9.10 -5.30
N ILE A 100 0.92 8.72 -6.44
CA ILE A 100 0.46 7.35 -6.70
C ILE A 100 1.62 6.37 -6.62
N ASN A 101 2.79 6.74 -7.17
CA ASN A 101 3.99 5.91 -7.10
C ASN A 101 4.53 5.80 -5.67
N GLN A 102 4.65 6.91 -4.96
CA GLN A 102 5.09 6.92 -3.56
C GLN A 102 4.17 6.10 -2.67
N VAL A 103 2.85 6.23 -2.86
CA VAL A 103 1.85 5.42 -2.15
C VAL A 103 2.01 3.95 -2.51
N ALA A 104 2.16 3.57 -3.78
CA ALA A 104 2.30 2.17 -4.17
C ALA A 104 3.55 1.49 -3.55
N VAL A 105 4.64 2.23 -3.38
CA VAL A 105 5.88 1.73 -2.75
C VAL A 105 5.77 1.71 -1.23
N THR A 106 5.14 2.71 -0.61
CA THR A 106 5.13 2.89 0.86
C THR A 106 3.91 2.29 1.55
N CYS A 107 2.81 2.00 0.84
CA CYS A 107 1.55 1.56 1.43
C CYS A 107 1.63 0.28 2.26
N ASN A 108 2.62 -0.59 2.02
CA ASN A 108 2.85 -1.77 2.86
C ASN A 108 3.32 -1.43 4.30
N ASN A 109 3.73 -0.19 4.56
CA ASN A 109 4.10 0.29 5.89
C ASN A 109 2.92 0.84 6.69
N PHE A 110 1.73 0.90 6.07
CA PHE A 110 0.48 1.36 6.66
C PHE A 110 -0.54 0.21 6.70
#